data_AF-A0A8H7Z8G7-F1
#
_entry.id   AF-A0A8H7Z8G7-F1
#
_cell.length_a   1.000
_cell.length_b   1.000
_cell.length_c   1.000
_cell.angle_alpha   90.00
_cell.angle_beta   90.00
_cell.angle_gamma   90.00
#
_symmetry.space_group_name_H-M   'P 1'
#
loop_
_entity.id
_entity.type
_entity.pdbx_description
1 polymer ?
#
loop_
_entity_poly.entity_id
_entity_poly.type
_entity_poly.pdbx_seq_one_letter_code
_entity_poly.pdbx_strand_id
1 'polypeptide(L)' 'MIPSRVLLTQARNIKPKIKYPVEMTPLFAAVGIACCSAVFFTWRHFANDKELRLWKNANLSELDKVLDNHETGKK' A
#
# COMPACT_ATOMS: atom_id res chain seq x y z
N MET A 1 26.82 -32.85 23.34
CA MET A 1 25.47 -32.25 23.15
C MET A 1 25.64 -30.90 22.47
N ILE A 2 24.94 -30.63 21.37
CA ILE A 2 25.06 -29.35 20.66
C ILE A 2 24.13 -28.33 21.32
N PRO A 3 24.63 -27.21 21.86
CA PRO A 3 23.85 -26.25 22.66
C PRO A 3 22.67 -25.64 21.87
N SER A 4 22.81 -25.51 20.55
CA SER A 4 21.73 -25.05 19.67
C SER A 4 20.49 -25.94 19.69
N ARG A 5 20.65 -27.25 19.90
CA ARG A 5 19.53 -28.20 19.98
C ARG A 5 18.76 -28.08 21.29
N VAL A 6 19.45 -27.74 22.39
CA VAL A 6 18.81 -27.52 23.70
C VAL A 6 17.97 -26.24 23.67
N LEU A 7 18.52 -25.15 23.12
CA LEU A 7 17.81 -23.88 22.97
C LEU A 7 16.60 -24.00 22.05
N LEU A 8 16.74 -24.70 20.91
CA LEU A 8 15.63 -24.92 19.98
C LEU A 8 14.53 -25.80 20.58
N THR A 9 14.89 -26.78 21.41
CA THR A 9 13.91 -27.62 22.12
C THR A 9 13.16 -26.82 23.18
N GLN A 10 13.82 -25.90 23.89
CA GLN A 10 13.13 -24.99 24.81
C GLN A 10 12.22 -24.01 24.09
N ALA A 11 12.67 -23.41 22.98
CA ALA A 11 11.85 -22.51 22.17
C ALA A 11 10.57 -23.19 21.66
N ARG A 12 10.62 -24.49 21.31
CA ARG A 12 9.44 -25.27 20.88
C ARG A 12 8.41 -25.50 21.99
N ASN A 13 8.83 -25.48 23.25
CA ASN A 13 7.97 -25.70 24.42
C ASN A 13 7.38 -24.40 24.98
N ILE A 14 7.81 -23.23 24.50
CA ILE A 14 7.19 -21.94 24.82
C ILE A 14 5.85 -21.90 24.08
N LYS A 15 4.79 -22.29 24.79
CA LYS A 15 3.43 -22.11 24.28
C LYS A 15 3.24 -20.61 23.99
N PRO A 16 2.84 -20.21 22.77
CA PRO A 16 2.56 -18.83 22.48
C PRO A 16 1.51 -18.35 23.48
N LYS A 17 1.82 -17.26 24.20
CA LYS A 17 0.94 -16.69 25.24
C LYS A 17 -0.40 -16.21 24.67
N ILE A 18 -0.45 -16.03 23.34
CA ILE A 18 -1.60 -15.62 22.57
C ILE A 18 -2.17 -16.85 21.87
N LYS A 19 -3.30 -17.36 22.39
CA LYS A 19 -4.04 -18.47 21.80
C LYS A 19 -5.04 -17.87 20.80
N TYR A 20 -4.62 -17.70 19.55
CA TYR A 20 -5.52 -17.20 18.51
C TYR A 20 -6.41 -18.34 17.98
N PRO A 21 -7.70 -18.08 17.74
CA PRO A 21 -8.61 -19.07 17.18
C PRO A 21 -8.22 -19.39 15.73
N VAL A 22 -7.75 -20.61 15.49
CA VAL A 22 -7.21 -21.04 14.19
C VAL A 22 -8.29 -21.06 13.11
N GLU A 23 -9.55 -21.27 13.50
CA GLU A 23 -10.73 -21.24 12.62
C GLU A 23 -10.94 -19.89 11.92
N MET A 24 -10.42 -18.80 12.51
CA MET A 24 -10.59 -17.44 11.96
C MET A 24 -9.41 -17.01 11.06
N THR A 25 -8.34 -17.80 10.99
CA THR A 25 -7.18 -17.55 10.12
C THR A 25 -7.52 -17.31 8.65
N PRO A 26 -8.50 -18.00 8.00
CA PRO A 26 -8.86 -17.68 6.62
C PRO A 26 -9.43 -16.27 6.47
N LEU A 27 -10.19 -15.77 7.46
CA LEU A 27 -10.73 -14.40 7.43
C LEU A 27 -9.59 -13.37 7.54
N PHE A 28 -8.65 -13.57 8.47
CA PHE A 28 -7.51 -12.67 8.62
C PHE A 28 -6.56 -12.72 7.42
N ALA A 29 -6.38 -13.89 6.80
CA ALA A 29 -5.62 -14.02 5.56
C ALA A 29 -6.28 -13.25 4.42
N ALA A 30 -7.61 -13.37 4.26
CA ALA A 30 -8.36 -12.62 3.26
C ALA A 30 -8.25 -11.11 3.46
N VAL A 31 -8.39 -10.62 4.70
CA VAL A 31 -8.22 -9.19 5.04
C VAL A 31 -6.79 -8.73 4.77
N GLY A 32 -5.79 -9.54 5.10
CA GLY A 32 -4.39 -9.25 4.80
C GLY A 32 -4.13 -9.13 3.29
N ILE A 33 -4.65 -10.06 2.49
CA ILE A 33 -4.56 -10.03 1.02
C ILE A 33 -5.28 -8.80 0.46
N ALA A 34 -6.45 -8.45 1.00
CA ALA A 34 -7.20 -7.25 0.61
C ALA A 34 -6.40 -5.98 0.89
N CYS A 35 -5.80 -5.85 2.08
CA CYS A 35 -4.96 -4.68 2.41
C CYS A 35 -3.71 -4.59 1.52
N CYS A 36 -2.99 -5.71 1.33
CA CYS A 36 -1.79 -5.73 0.48
C CYS A 36 -2.11 -5.40 -0.99
N SER A 37 -3.20 -5.96 -1.53
CA SER A 37 -3.65 -5.67 -2.89
C SER A 37 -4.11 -4.23 -3.03
N ALA A 38 -4.86 -3.69 -2.06
CA ALA A 38 -5.28 -2.29 -2.07
C ALA A 38 -4.07 -1.35 -2.11
N VAL A 39 -3.05 -1.58 -1.28
CA VAL A 39 -1.82 -0.76 -1.30
C VAL A 39 -1.07 -0.89 -2.62
N PHE A 40 -0.92 -2.11 -3.14
CA PHE A 40 -0.22 -2.35 -4.41
C PHE A 40 -0.94 -1.68 -5.59
N PHE A 41 -2.26 -1.85 -5.71
CA PHE A 41 -3.05 -1.26 -6.77
C PHE A 41 -3.13 0.26 -6.64
N THR A 42 -3.27 0.78 -5.43
CA THR A 42 -3.28 2.23 -5.18
C THR A 42 -1.95 2.85 -5.59
N TRP A 43 -0.83 2.25 -5.19
CA TRP A 43 0.49 2.72 -5.60
C TRP A 43 0.69 2.61 -7.12
N ARG A 44 0.33 1.47 -7.72
CA ARG A 44 0.39 1.26 -9.18
C ARG A 44 -0.46 2.29 -9.93
N HIS A 45 -1.67 2.57 -9.46
CA HIS A 45 -2.58 3.54 -10.05
C HIS A 45 -1.96 4.94 -9.99
N PHE A 46 -1.56 5.43 -8.82
CA PHE A 46 -0.94 6.76 -8.72
C PHE A 46 0.39 6.91 -9.46
N ALA A 47 1.20 5.86 -9.56
CA ALA A 47 2.49 5.93 -10.24
C ALA A 47 2.37 5.88 -11.78
N ASN A 48 1.34 5.22 -12.31
CA ASN A 48 1.21 4.95 -13.75
C ASN A 48 0.06 5.69 -14.41
N ASP A 49 -0.86 6.26 -13.62
CA ASP A 49 -1.89 7.12 -14.15
C ASP A 49 -1.25 8.44 -14.63
N LYS A 50 -1.47 8.74 -15.90
CA LYS A 50 -0.94 9.93 -16.57
C LYS A 50 -1.76 11.17 -16.22
N GLU A 51 -3.01 10.97 -15.83
CA GLU A 51 -3.94 12.04 -15.50
C GLU A 51 -3.72 12.61 -14.10
N LEU A 52 -2.99 11.95 -13.20
CA LEU A 52 -2.85 12.43 -11.80
C LEU A 52 -1.40 12.53 -11.32
N ARG A 53 -0.45 12.70 -12.24
CA ARG A 53 0.98 12.70 -11.90
C ARG A 53 1.44 14.08 -11.40
N LEU A 54 1.06 14.43 -10.17
CA LEU A 54 1.35 15.72 -9.52
C LEU A 54 2.85 16.12 -9.53
N TRP A 55 3.76 15.14 -9.52
CA TRP A 55 5.21 15.41 -9.41
C TRP A 55 5.92 15.69 -10.76
N LYS A 56 5.33 15.30 -11.89
CA LYS A 56 6.01 15.43 -13.20
C LYS A 56 5.02 15.65 -14.37
N ASN A 57 3.89 16.30 -14.09
CA ASN A 57 2.90 16.69 -15.09
C ASN A 57 2.41 18.12 -14.84
N ALA A 58 3.22 19.11 -15.22
CA ALA A 58 2.89 20.54 -15.08
C ALA A 58 1.79 21.01 -16.05
N ASN A 59 1.44 20.20 -17.06
CA ASN A 59 0.53 20.56 -18.15
C ASN A 59 -0.91 20.07 -17.95
N LEU A 60 -1.24 19.51 -16.78
CA LEU A 60 -2.61 19.05 -16.50
C LEU A 60 -3.50 20.15 -15.92
N SER A 61 -2.91 21.29 -15.56
CA SER A 61 -3.68 22.45 -15.13
C SER A 61 -4.32 23.08 -16.36
N GLU A 62 -5.65 23.21 -16.39
CA GLU A 62 -6.35 24.08 -17.35
C GLU A 62 -5.99 25.57 -17.16
N LEU A 63 -4.97 25.89 -16.35
CA LEU A 63 -4.44 27.21 -16.13
C LEU A 63 -4.07 27.93 -17.43
N ASP A 64 -3.51 27.23 -18.42
CA ASP A 64 -3.23 27.82 -19.73
C ASP A 64 -4.52 28.24 -20.46
N LYS A 65 -5.59 27.44 -20.34
CA LYS A 65 -6.91 27.84 -20.87
C LYS A 65 -7.45 29.06 -20.15
N VAL A 66 -7.28 29.16 -18.83
CA VAL A 66 -7.75 30.33 -18.06
C VAL A 66 -6.93 31.58 -18.39
N LEU A 67 -5.60 31.44 -18.56
CA LEU A 67 -4.72 32.54 -18.98
C LEU A 67 -5.06 33.04 -20.39
N ASP A 68 -5.22 32.15 -21.36
CA ASP A 68 -5.57 32.52 -22.75
C ASP A 68 -6.93 33.23 -22.84
N ASN A 69 -7.92 32.81 -22.04
CA ASN A 69 -9.22 33.48 -21.96
C ASN A 69 -9.11 34.90 -21.35
N HIS A 70 -8.14 35.13 -20.46
CA HIS A 70 -7.91 36.43 -19.83
C HIS A 70 -7.17 37.43 -20.73
N GLU A 71 -6.30 36.95 -21.61
CA GLU A 71 -5.54 37.79 -22.57
C GLU A 71 -6.39 38.18 -23.79
N THR A 72 -7.27 37.29 -24.25
CA THR A 72 -8.15 37.54 -25.41
C THR A 72 -9.34 38.45 -25.09
N GLY A 73 -9.85 38.43 -23.84
CA GLY A 73 -10.92 39.34 -23.37
C GLY A 73 -10.48 40.78 -23.07
N LYS A 74 -9.19 41.11 -23.29
CA LYS A 74 -8.60 42.43 -23.02
C LYS A 74 -8.42 43.31 -24.27
N LYS A 75 -9.01 42.93 -25.41
CA LYS A 75 -9.08 43.75 -26.63
C LYS A 75 -10.47 44.34 -26.82
#